data_AF-A0A518JU31-F1
#
_entry.id   AF-A0A518JU31-F1
#
_cell.length_a   1.000
_cell.length_b   1.000
_cell.length_c   1.000
_cell.angle_alpha   90.00
_cell.angle_beta   90.00
_cell.angle_gamma   90.00
#
_symmetry.space_group_name_H-M   'P 1'
#
loop_
_entity.id
_entity.type
_entity.pdbx_description
1 polymer ?
#
loop_
_entity_poly.entity_id
_entity_poly.type
_entity_poly.pdbx_seq_one_letter_code
_entity_poly.pdbx_strand_id
1 'polypeptide(L)'
;MQFSIIYSVDCPEDENIDLYAPLNVEELWDQTEDDDQYEYGYLEGRWENGSHRKWCAILNREQFDEFFERCGLQAEDAETMGSIGAPGCGFGWAPAISFTSRDSDAIQSAYVTPLVRENCDERDWDRVRSAMLAVYG
;
A
#
# COMPACT_ATOMS: atom_id res chain seq x y z
N MET A 1 -11.77 -0.52 -13.56
CA MET A 1 -10.31 -0.39 -13.37
C MET A 1 -9.93 -1.34 -12.24
N GLN A 2 -8.78 -1.98 -12.33
CA GLN A 2 -8.22 -2.78 -11.24
C GLN A 2 -6.97 -2.08 -10.70
N PHE A 3 -6.61 -2.39 -9.46
CA PHE A 3 -5.52 -1.76 -8.75
C PHE A 3 -4.65 -2.87 -8.16
N SER A 4 -3.38 -2.88 -8.54
CA SER A 4 -2.38 -3.71 -7.91
C SER A 4 -1.82 -2.98 -6.71
N ILE A 5 -1.86 -3.62 -5.54
CA ILE A 5 -1.54 -2.98 -4.26
C ILE A 5 -0.49 -3.81 -3.55
N ILE A 6 0.52 -3.12 -3.03
CA ILE A 6 1.41 -3.61 -1.99
C ILE A 6 1.19 -2.72 -0.79
N TYR A 7 0.69 -3.28 0.31
CA TYR A 7 0.37 -2.57 1.54
C TYR A 7 1.21 -3.15 2.67
N SER A 8 1.89 -2.29 3.42
CA SER A 8 2.68 -2.68 4.58
C SER A 8 2.31 -1.85 5.81
N VAL A 9 2.42 -2.51 6.96
CA VAL A 9 2.20 -1.90 8.27
C VAL A 9 3.33 -2.31 9.18
N ASP A 10 3.87 -1.33 9.89
CA ASP A 10 4.74 -1.53 11.03
C ASP A 10 4.10 -0.86 12.24
N CYS A 11 4.00 -1.57 13.37
CA CYS A 11 3.48 -1.03 14.61
C CYS A 11 4.35 -1.41 15.82
N PRO A 12 4.33 -0.64 16.91
CA PRO A 12 4.95 -0.98 18.18
C PRO A 12 4.51 -2.33 18.75
N GLU A 13 5.29 -2.91 19.67
CA GLU A 13 5.01 -4.19 20.34
C GLU A 13 3.68 -4.16 21.14
N ASP A 14 3.29 -3.00 21.65
CA ASP A 14 2.06 -2.83 22.44
C ASP A 14 0.80 -2.59 21.60
N GLU A 15 0.94 -2.49 20.28
CA GLU A 15 -0.14 -2.33 19.32
C GLU A 15 -0.53 -3.66 18.68
N ASN A 16 -1.83 -3.87 18.47
CA ASN A 16 -2.30 -5.06 17.76
C ASN A 16 -2.30 -4.79 16.25
N ILE A 17 -1.35 -5.39 15.52
CA ILE A 17 -1.20 -5.20 14.08
C ILE A 17 -2.44 -5.58 13.26
N ASP A 18 -3.26 -6.51 13.76
CA ASP A 18 -4.49 -6.96 13.09
C ASP A 18 -5.54 -5.85 13.01
N LEU A 19 -5.42 -4.78 13.82
CA LEU A 19 -6.31 -3.61 13.73
C LEU A 19 -6.13 -2.83 12.42
N TYR A 20 -4.93 -2.91 11.83
CA TYR A 20 -4.54 -2.22 10.60
C TYR A 20 -4.65 -3.11 9.36
N ALA A 21 -5.03 -4.37 9.53
CA ALA A 21 -5.22 -5.30 8.43
C ALA A 21 -6.37 -4.85 7.51
N PRO A 22 -6.24 -5.06 6.19
CA PRO A 22 -7.29 -4.72 5.24
C PRO A 22 -8.52 -5.63 5.42
N LEU A 23 -9.67 -5.26 4.86
CA LEU A 23 -10.84 -6.14 4.88
C LEU A 23 -10.61 -7.40 4.03
N ASN A 24 -11.24 -8.50 4.43
CA ASN A 24 -11.24 -9.79 3.72
C ASN A 24 -9.82 -10.32 3.44
N VAL A 25 -8.91 -10.20 4.43
CA VAL A 25 -7.51 -10.65 4.32
C VAL A 25 -7.41 -12.07 3.76
N GLU A 26 -8.20 -13.01 4.29
CA GLU A 26 -8.13 -14.42 3.91
C GLU A 26 -8.61 -14.71 2.48
N GLU A 27 -9.38 -13.81 1.86
CA GLU A 27 -10.01 -14.04 0.55
C GLU A 27 -9.34 -13.25 -0.58
N LEU A 28 -8.89 -12.03 -0.29
CA LEU A 28 -8.43 -11.06 -1.31
C LEU A 28 -6.93 -10.77 -1.26
N TRP A 29 -6.27 -11.07 -0.13
CA TRP A 29 -4.91 -10.62 0.12
C TRP A 29 -3.96 -11.79 0.33
N ASP A 30 -2.79 -11.70 -0.29
CA ASP A 30 -1.67 -12.57 -0.03
C ASP A 30 -0.73 -11.85 0.95
N GLN A 31 -0.58 -12.38 2.18
CA GLN A 31 0.43 -11.89 3.10
C GLN A 31 1.81 -12.41 2.66
N THR A 32 2.73 -11.50 2.38
CA THR A 32 4.06 -11.83 1.84
C THR A 32 5.17 -11.75 2.87
N GLU A 33 4.98 -10.99 3.95
CA GLU A 33 5.98 -10.77 5.00
C GLU A 33 5.31 -10.75 6.38
N ASP A 34 6.09 -11.10 7.42
CA ASP A 34 5.69 -11.19 8.82
C ASP A 34 6.74 -10.55 9.74
N ASP A 35 6.63 -10.81 11.05
CA ASP A 35 7.43 -10.16 12.10
C ASP A 35 8.93 -10.44 12.01
N ASP A 36 9.38 -11.38 11.16
CA ASP A 36 10.80 -11.61 10.92
C ASP A 36 11.44 -10.53 10.01
N GLN A 37 10.63 -9.59 9.48
CA GLN A 37 11.06 -8.56 8.53
C GLN A 37 10.73 -7.12 8.98
N TYR A 38 10.56 -6.87 10.28
CA TYR A 38 10.24 -5.54 10.79
C TYR A 38 11.30 -4.49 10.40
N GLU A 39 10.85 -3.44 9.71
CA GLU A 39 11.76 -2.51 9.02
C GLU A 39 12.21 -1.38 9.94
N TYR A 40 11.39 -0.98 10.91
CA TYR A 40 11.57 0.26 11.68
C TYR A 40 12.20 0.10 13.07
N GLY A 41 12.76 -1.08 13.40
CA GLY A 41 13.48 -1.26 14.66
C GLY A 41 14.62 -0.27 14.89
N TYR A 42 15.22 0.24 13.80
CA TYR A 42 16.28 1.25 13.86
C TYR A 42 15.82 2.63 14.36
N LEU A 43 14.50 2.88 14.43
CA LEU A 43 13.97 4.12 15.03
C LEU A 43 14.09 4.13 16.56
N GLU A 44 14.45 2.99 17.16
CA GLU A 44 14.63 2.79 18.60
C GLU A 44 13.35 3.10 19.41
N GLY A 45 13.41 2.90 20.73
CA GLY A 45 12.32 3.21 21.64
C GLY A 45 11.08 2.33 21.41
N ARG A 46 9.92 2.94 21.12
CA ARG A 46 8.65 2.20 21.01
C ARG A 46 8.56 1.29 19.78
N TRP A 47 9.43 1.49 18.80
CA TRP A 47 9.48 0.67 17.57
C TRP A 47 10.40 -0.55 17.75
N GLU A 48 11.12 -0.64 18.86
CA GLU A 48 11.92 -1.83 19.20
C GLU A 48 11.00 -3.02 19.44
N ASN A 49 11.26 -4.13 18.76
CA ASN A 49 10.46 -5.36 18.82
C ASN A 49 9.01 -5.20 18.33
N GLY A 50 8.76 -4.22 17.46
CA GLY A 50 7.46 -4.05 16.80
C GLY A 50 7.08 -5.22 15.89
N SER A 51 5.88 -5.12 15.33
CA SER A 51 5.36 -6.07 14.36
C SER A 51 5.35 -5.49 12.96
N HIS A 52 5.48 -6.37 11.97
CA HIS A 52 5.42 -6.01 10.56
C HIS A 52 4.53 -6.96 9.76
N ARG A 53 3.73 -6.41 8.86
CA ARG A 53 2.96 -7.19 7.90
C ARG A 53 3.03 -6.50 6.55
N LYS A 54 3.15 -7.32 5.49
CA LYS A 54 2.96 -6.88 4.12
C LYS A 54 1.93 -7.76 3.43
N TRP A 55 0.97 -7.12 2.77
CA TRP A 55 -0.08 -7.75 2.00
C TRP A 55 -0.07 -7.25 0.56
N CYS A 56 -0.34 -8.15 -0.37
CA CYS A 56 -0.43 -7.89 -1.79
C CYS A 56 -1.81 -8.29 -2.30
N ALA A 57 -2.42 -7.49 -3.17
CA ALA A 57 -3.71 -7.81 -3.78
C ALA A 57 -3.91 -7.13 -5.14
N ILE A 58 -4.85 -7.66 -5.93
CA ILE A 58 -5.44 -6.96 -7.07
C ILE A 58 -6.90 -6.67 -6.75
N LEU A 59 -7.22 -5.41 -6.50
CA LEU A 59 -8.57 -4.99 -6.13
C LEU A 59 -9.31 -4.38 -7.32
N ASN A 60 -10.62 -4.60 -7.36
CA ASN A 60 -11.50 -3.79 -8.21
C ASN A 60 -11.74 -2.41 -7.56
N ARG A 61 -12.52 -1.54 -8.22
CA ARG A 61 -12.75 -0.17 -7.73
C ARG A 61 -13.48 -0.11 -6.38
N GLU A 62 -14.52 -0.92 -6.18
CA GLU A 62 -15.29 -0.91 -4.94
C GLU A 62 -14.43 -1.40 -3.77
N GLN A 63 -13.72 -2.50 -3.97
CA GLN A 63 -12.77 -3.06 -2.99
C GLN A 63 -11.63 -2.09 -2.67
N PHE A 64 -11.13 -1.35 -3.68
CA PHE A 64 -10.12 -0.33 -3.52
C PHE A 64 -10.63 0.80 -2.62
N ASP A 65 -11.81 1.36 -2.92
CA ASP A 65 -12.41 2.45 -2.13
C ASP A 65 -12.63 2.01 -0.67
N GLU A 66 -13.14 0.79 -0.44
CA GLU A 66 -13.30 0.21 0.90
C GLU A 66 -11.96 0.05 1.64
N PHE A 67 -10.91 -0.39 0.95
CA PHE A 67 -9.56 -0.50 1.52
C PHE A 67 -9.03 0.85 2.01
N PHE A 68 -9.18 1.92 1.22
CA PHE A 68 -8.75 3.26 1.64
C PHE A 68 -9.51 3.78 2.84
N GLU A 69 -10.83 3.64 2.83
CA GLU A 69 -11.68 4.09 3.94
C GLU A 69 -11.36 3.31 5.23
N ARG A 70 -11.18 1.99 5.13
CA ARG A 70 -10.87 1.13 6.27
C ARG A 70 -9.52 1.47 6.90
N CYS A 71 -8.48 1.62 6.10
CA CYS A 71 -7.10 1.80 6.57
C CYS A 71 -6.75 3.29 6.80
N GLY A 72 -7.64 4.22 6.46
CA GLY A 72 -7.42 5.66 6.70
C GLY A 72 -6.23 6.22 5.90
N LEU A 73 -5.99 5.67 4.71
CA LEU A 73 -4.86 6.03 3.86
C LEU A 73 -5.16 7.25 2.99
N GLN A 74 -4.12 8.03 2.69
CA GLN A 74 -4.15 9.23 1.86
C GLN A 74 -3.04 9.16 0.80
N ALA A 75 -3.35 9.60 -0.43
CA ALA A 75 -2.37 9.64 -1.51
C ALA A 75 -1.33 10.72 -1.27
N GLU A 76 -0.07 10.39 -1.47
CA GLU A 76 1.03 11.35 -1.34
C GLU A 76 1.36 11.95 -2.70
N ASP A 77 1.48 13.28 -2.74
CA ASP A 77 2.08 13.98 -3.88
C ASP A 77 3.61 13.86 -3.84
N ALA A 78 4.08 12.63 -3.92
CA ALA A 78 5.49 12.27 -4.02
C ALA A 78 5.76 11.57 -5.36
N GLU A 79 6.96 11.78 -5.91
CA GLU A 79 7.45 10.96 -7.01
C GLU A 79 8.01 9.66 -6.44
N THR A 80 7.48 8.52 -6.89
CA THR A 80 8.03 7.21 -6.55
C THR A 80 8.87 6.71 -7.73
N MET A 81 9.83 5.81 -7.47
CA MET A 81 10.49 5.05 -8.53
C MET A 81 9.62 3.89 -9.05
N GLY A 82 8.35 3.83 -8.64
CA GLY A 82 7.44 2.72 -8.84
C GLY A 82 7.52 1.66 -7.75
N SER A 83 6.82 0.55 -7.99
CA SER A 83 6.82 -0.65 -7.14
C SER A 83 7.47 -1.83 -7.87
N ILE A 84 8.28 -2.60 -7.14
CA ILE A 84 8.81 -3.88 -7.62
C ILE A 84 7.83 -4.98 -7.21
N GLY A 85 7.51 -5.88 -8.13
CA GLY A 85 6.71 -7.06 -7.80
C GLY A 85 5.21 -6.79 -7.64
N ALA A 86 4.71 -5.67 -8.17
CA ALA A 86 3.29 -5.36 -8.23
C ALA A 86 2.50 -6.54 -8.85
N PRO A 87 1.56 -7.15 -8.11
CA PRO A 87 0.70 -8.22 -8.63
C PRO A 87 0.05 -7.84 -9.97
N GLY A 88 0.12 -8.74 -10.96
CA GLY A 88 -0.49 -8.51 -12.27
C GLY A 88 0.33 -7.64 -13.24
N CYS A 89 1.49 -7.12 -12.84
CA CYS A 89 2.40 -6.34 -13.70
C CYS A 89 3.58 -7.17 -14.25
N GLY A 90 3.67 -8.46 -13.92
CA GLY A 90 4.79 -9.33 -14.32
C GLY A 90 6.06 -9.10 -13.48
N PHE A 91 7.18 -9.70 -13.91
CA PHE A 91 8.48 -9.47 -13.27
C PHE A 91 9.04 -8.11 -13.69
N GLY A 92 9.19 -7.18 -12.74
CA GLY A 92 9.83 -5.88 -13.00
C GLY A 92 9.28 -4.75 -12.13
N TRP A 93 9.54 -3.54 -12.60
CA TRP A 93 9.06 -2.28 -12.03
C TRP A 93 7.74 -1.88 -12.68
N ALA A 94 6.79 -1.42 -11.86
CA ALA A 94 5.55 -0.81 -12.31
C ALA A 94 5.40 0.59 -11.70
N PRO A 95 4.85 1.59 -12.43
CA PRO A 95 4.63 2.92 -11.87
C PRO A 95 3.61 2.87 -10.74
N ALA A 96 3.92 3.49 -9.61
CA ALA A 96 3.11 3.40 -8.41
C ALA A 96 2.89 4.78 -7.76
N ILE A 97 1.74 4.92 -7.12
CA ILE A 97 1.42 6.07 -6.28
C ILE A 97 1.58 5.63 -4.83
N SER A 98 2.28 6.43 -4.04
CA SER A 98 2.45 6.19 -2.60
C SER A 98 1.22 6.68 -1.85
N PHE A 99 0.85 5.92 -0.83
CA PHE A 99 -0.21 6.24 0.10
C PHE A 99 0.26 5.99 1.52
N THR A 100 -0.13 6.86 2.45
CA THR A 100 0.26 6.75 3.86
C THR A 100 -0.91 7.09 4.79
N SER A 101 -0.77 6.76 6.07
CA SER A 101 -1.72 7.18 7.11
C SER A 101 -1.11 8.27 7.99
N ARG A 102 -1.95 8.96 8.77
CA ARG A 102 -1.50 9.88 9.83
C ARG A 102 -1.57 9.26 11.22
N ASP A 103 -1.65 7.94 11.29
CA ASP A 103 -1.71 7.23 12.56
C ASP A 103 -0.36 7.36 13.29
N SER A 104 -0.40 7.74 14.57
CA SER A 104 0.79 7.85 15.40
C SER A 104 1.28 6.51 15.96
N ASP A 105 0.42 5.51 15.90
CA ASP A 105 0.62 4.18 16.49
C ASP A 105 0.89 3.11 15.42
N ALA A 106 0.89 3.49 14.14
CA ALA A 106 1.35 2.62 13.05
C ALA A 106 1.93 3.41 11.87
N ILE A 107 3.03 2.90 11.31
CA ILE A 107 3.55 3.35 10.02
C ILE A 107 2.87 2.49 8.96
N GLN A 108 1.97 3.12 8.20
CA GLN A 108 1.21 2.46 7.14
C GLN A 108 1.65 3.04 5.80
N SER A 109 1.98 2.15 4.86
CA SER A 109 2.45 2.51 3.52
C SER A 109 1.80 1.61 2.48
N ALA A 110 1.25 2.20 1.41
CA ALA A 110 0.72 1.45 0.28
C ALA A 110 1.27 1.99 -1.04
N TYR A 111 1.75 1.08 -1.89
CA TYR A 111 2.10 1.36 -3.27
C TYR A 111 1.01 0.83 -4.17
N VAL A 112 0.35 1.73 -4.89
CA VAL A 112 -0.75 1.39 -5.79
C VAL A 112 -0.35 1.59 -7.23
N THR A 113 -0.47 0.53 -8.03
CA THR A 113 -0.36 0.56 -9.49
C THR A 113 -1.75 0.36 -10.10
N PRO A 114 -2.39 1.42 -10.66
CA PRO A 114 -3.58 1.28 -11.47
C PRO A 114 -3.31 0.43 -12.70
N LEU A 115 -4.03 -0.68 -12.83
CA LEU A 115 -3.94 -1.57 -13.98
C LEU A 115 -4.80 -1.00 -15.12
N VAL A 116 -4.20 -0.10 -15.88
CA VAL A 116 -4.74 0.40 -17.15
C VAL A 116 -4.42 -0.58 -18.28
N ARG A 117 -5.30 -0.67 -19.29
CA ARG A 117 -5.06 -1.53 -20.47
C ARG A 117 -3.87 -1.00 -21.29
N GLU A 118 -3.23 -1.89 -22.03
CA GLU A 118 -1.95 -1.72 -22.75
C GLU A 118 -1.71 -0.33 -23.38
N ASN A 119 -0.44 0.12 -23.31
CA ASN A 119 0.11 1.40 -23.82
C ASN A 119 -0.20 2.66 -22.98
N CYS A 120 -0.03 2.60 -21.66
CA CYS A 120 0.03 3.80 -20.83
C CYS A 120 1.37 4.51 -21.07
N ASP A 121 1.34 5.65 -21.76
CA ASP A 121 2.51 6.53 -21.84
C ASP A 121 2.63 7.43 -20.59
N GLU A 122 3.68 8.25 -20.55
CA GLU A 122 3.95 9.17 -19.44
C GLU A 122 2.80 10.18 -19.22
N ARG A 123 2.15 10.64 -20.29
CA ARG A 123 1.03 11.59 -20.17
C ARG A 123 -0.22 10.93 -19.62
N ASP A 124 -0.48 9.69 -20.03
CA ASP A 124 -1.59 8.92 -19.48
C ASP A 124 -1.35 8.58 -18.02
N TRP A 125 -0.10 8.28 -17.64
CA TRP A 125 0.29 8.12 -16.25
C TRP A 125 0.05 9.39 -15.42
N ASP A 126 0.52 10.54 -15.89
CA ASP A 126 0.34 11.83 -15.20
C ASP A 126 -1.14 12.16 -14.98
N ARG A 127 -1.99 11.83 -15.96
CA ARG A 127 -3.45 12.00 -15.84
C ARG A 127 -4.04 11.09 -14.78
N VAL A 128 -3.67 9.82 -14.75
CA VAL A 128 -4.13 8.85 -13.74
C VAL A 128 -3.65 9.27 -12.36
N ARG A 129 -2.36 9.61 -12.21
CA ARG A 129 -1.79 10.12 -10.96
C ARG A 129 -2.53 11.36 -10.46
N SER A 130 -2.73 12.35 -11.33
CA SER A 130 -3.44 13.58 -10.98
C SER A 130 -4.88 13.30 -10.53
N ALA A 131 -5.58 12.37 -11.20
CA ALA A 131 -6.92 11.99 -10.83
C ALA A 131 -6.98 11.27 -9.47
N MET A 132 -5.99 10.43 -9.17
CA MET A 132 -5.92 9.75 -7.88
C MET A 132 -5.58 10.71 -6.73
N LEU A 133 -4.63 11.62 -6.92
CA LEU A 133 -4.33 12.65 -5.94
C LEU A 133 -5.55 13.56 -5.68
N ALA A 134 -6.33 13.88 -6.71
CA ALA A 134 -7.53 14.70 -6.55
C ALA A 134 -8.66 14.01 -5.77
N VAL A 135 -8.69 12.68 -5.74
CA VAL A 135 -9.75 11.90 -5.08
C VAL A 135 -9.32 11.40 -3.70
N TYR A 136 -8.06 11.02 -3.54
CA TYR A 136 -7.56 10.35 -2.33
C TYR A 136 -6.44 11.11 -1.60
N GLY A 137 -5.96 12.25 -2.13
CA GLY A 137 -4.95 13.10 -1.49
C GLY A 137 -5.52 14.12 -0.51
#